data_AF-N9LM63-F1
#
_entry.id   AF-N9LM63-F1
#
_cell.length_a   1.000
_cell.length_b   1.000
_cell.length_c   1.000
_cell.angle_alpha   90.00
_cell.angle_beta   90.00
_cell.angle_gamma   90.00
#
_symmetry.space_group_name_H-M   'P 1'
#
loop_
_entity.id
_entity.type
_entity.pdbx_description
1 polymer ?
#
loop_
_entity_poly.entity_id
_entity_poly.type
_entity_poly.pdbx_seq_one_letter_code
_entity_poly.pdbx_strand_id
1 'polypeptide(L)'
;MMENLSLKAILSVSTLAAALTLTGCDQVPQDNEQTEQTTAFEQTSTTSENEESATTVTQDTQSLSRGNMLNIARDIAKLQIETDDYVTLLKQSQTNLQQAIQDKNVQTLQSTTATLSQELNGLHDALLALNLKSTEVDQIRQSLLSANQQLLNMPLLHGQTDLSKIDFAKIEKQFNTIQMDMVKLATLVLGNKAETEQPAS
;
A
#
# COMPACT_ATOMS: atom_id res chain seq x y z
N MET A 1 -25.00 50.88 42.07
CA MET A 1 -24.88 49.59 41.37
C MET A 1 -25.04 49.87 39.89
N MET A 2 -23.92 49.86 39.15
CA MET A 2 -23.79 50.03 37.69
C MET A 2 -22.86 48.91 37.23
N GLU A 3 -23.32 47.99 36.38
CA GLU A 3 -23.06 47.95 34.92
C GLU A 3 -21.60 47.65 34.56
N ASN A 4 -21.34 46.51 33.91
CA ASN A 4 -21.06 46.44 32.47
C ASN A 4 -20.56 45.05 32.01
N LEU A 5 -21.03 44.66 30.82
CA LEU A 5 -20.71 43.46 30.06
C LEU A 5 -19.26 43.47 29.54
N SER A 6 -18.71 42.30 29.22
CA SER A 6 -18.02 42.08 27.92
C SER A 6 -17.75 40.59 27.64
N LEU A 7 -18.50 40.05 26.69
CA LEU A 7 -18.09 38.94 25.84
C LEU A 7 -16.84 39.36 25.05
N LYS A 8 -15.82 38.52 25.01
CA LYS A 8 -14.82 38.54 23.92
C LYS A 8 -14.55 37.11 23.46
N ALA A 9 -15.30 36.70 22.45
CA ALA A 9 -14.91 35.64 21.53
C ALA A 9 -13.86 36.24 20.57
N ILE A 10 -12.70 35.62 20.47
CA ILE A 10 -11.69 35.95 19.46
C ILE A 10 -11.66 34.77 18.49
N LEU A 11 -12.39 34.91 17.38
CA LEU A 11 -12.27 34.07 16.19
C LEU A 11 -11.14 34.66 15.33
N SER A 12 -10.00 33.97 15.29
CA SER A 12 -8.90 34.29 14.38
C SER A 12 -9.05 33.45 13.11
N VAL A 13 -9.63 34.03 12.07
CA VAL A 13 -9.65 33.48 10.71
C VAL A 13 -8.34 33.85 10.03
N SER A 14 -7.47 32.86 9.78
CA SER A 14 -6.30 33.01 8.93
C SER A 14 -6.63 32.48 7.53
N THR A 15 -6.83 33.39 6.58
CA THR A 15 -6.90 33.08 5.15
C THR A 15 -5.50 32.76 4.62
N LEU A 16 -5.27 31.52 4.20
CA LEU A 16 -4.06 31.08 3.52
C LEU A 16 -4.30 31.12 2.01
N ALA A 17 -3.70 32.10 1.32
CA ALA A 17 -3.68 32.17 -0.14
C ALA A 17 -2.42 31.44 -0.65
N ALA A 18 -2.59 30.27 -1.25
CA ALA A 18 -1.54 29.59 -2.00
C ALA A 18 -1.76 29.81 -3.49
N ALA A 19 -0.89 30.60 -4.11
CA ALA A 19 -0.82 30.72 -5.57
C ALA A 19 -0.03 29.52 -6.13
N LEU A 20 -0.69 28.67 -6.92
CA LEU A 20 -0.06 27.60 -7.67
C LEU A 20 0.37 28.17 -9.04
N THR A 21 1.67 28.33 -9.27
CA THR A 21 2.21 28.53 -10.62
C THR A 21 2.60 27.17 -11.20
N LEU A 22 1.77 26.64 -12.10
CA LEU A 22 2.13 25.53 -12.98
C LEU A 22 3.05 26.06 -14.09
N THR A 23 4.34 25.77 -13.99
CA THR A 23 5.26 25.84 -15.13
C THR A 23 5.34 24.45 -15.75
N GLY A 24 4.67 24.24 -16.87
CA GLY A 24 4.89 23.08 -17.73
C GLY A 24 6.23 23.22 -18.45
N CYS A 25 7.11 22.24 -18.29
CA CYS A 25 8.31 22.12 -19.11
C CYS A 25 7.97 21.26 -20.33
N ASP A 26 7.72 21.93 -21.45
CA ASP A 26 7.77 21.34 -22.80
C ASP A 26 9.20 21.50 -23.33
N GLN A 27 9.85 20.39 -23.66
CA GLN A 27 11.04 20.40 -24.51
C GLN A 27 11.29 19.01 -25.10
N VAL A 28 10.81 18.82 -26.32
CA VAL A 28 11.35 17.86 -27.29
C VAL A 28 12.50 18.56 -28.03
N PRO A 29 13.65 17.90 -28.15
CA PRO A 29 14.53 18.12 -29.29
C PRO A 29 14.50 16.94 -30.26
N GLN A 30 14.29 17.31 -31.51
CA GLN A 30 14.34 16.54 -32.73
C GLN A 30 15.80 16.27 -33.18
N ASP A 31 15.90 15.32 -34.11
CA ASP A 31 16.98 15.11 -35.10
C ASP A 31 18.26 14.37 -34.66
N ASN A 32 18.44 13.16 -35.21
CA ASN A 32 19.56 12.96 -36.13
C ASN A 32 19.29 11.85 -37.17
N GLU A 33 19.90 12.06 -38.33
CA GLU A 33 19.61 11.53 -39.65
C GLU A 33 20.21 10.14 -39.96
N GLN A 34 19.77 9.61 -41.11
CA GLN A 34 20.50 8.74 -42.06
C GLN A 34 20.80 7.28 -41.67
N THR A 35 20.17 6.31 -42.38
CA THR A 35 20.71 5.75 -43.65
C THR A 35 19.83 4.58 -44.14
N GLU A 36 19.64 4.57 -45.45
CA GLU A 36 18.94 3.60 -46.29
C GLU A 36 19.47 2.15 -46.14
N GLN A 37 18.56 1.16 -46.19
CA GLN A 37 18.65 0.07 -47.17
C GLN A 37 17.41 -0.85 -47.11
N THR A 38 16.65 -0.81 -48.20
CA THR A 38 15.68 -1.81 -48.63
C THR A 38 16.35 -3.16 -48.89
N THR A 39 15.86 -4.26 -48.30
CA THR A 39 15.90 -5.58 -48.97
C THR A 39 14.82 -6.52 -48.43
N ALA A 40 13.93 -6.90 -49.34
CA ALA A 40 13.22 -8.17 -49.52
C ALA A 40 12.71 -8.98 -48.29
N PHE A 41 11.38 -9.12 -48.27
CA PHE A 41 10.67 -10.29 -47.76
C PHE A 41 11.25 -11.59 -48.34
N GLU A 42 11.55 -12.56 -47.49
CA GLU A 42 11.37 -13.97 -47.85
C GLU A 42 11.04 -14.81 -46.61
N GLN A 43 9.87 -15.44 -46.71
CA GLN A 43 9.27 -16.35 -45.77
C GLN A 43 9.78 -17.76 -46.07
N THR A 44 10.39 -18.47 -45.11
CA THR A 44 10.54 -19.92 -45.20
C THR A 44 10.48 -20.55 -43.82
N SER A 45 9.44 -21.36 -43.63
CA SER A 45 9.26 -22.30 -42.54
C SER A 45 10.17 -23.51 -42.74
N THR A 46 10.92 -23.91 -41.72
CA THR A 46 11.36 -25.31 -41.56
C THR A 46 11.57 -25.64 -40.09
N THR A 47 10.70 -26.52 -39.60
CA THR A 47 10.87 -27.38 -38.42
C THR A 47 12.17 -28.17 -38.48
N SER A 48 12.88 -28.30 -37.37
CA SER A 48 13.64 -29.51 -36.99
C SER A 48 13.95 -29.50 -35.49
N GLU A 49 13.52 -30.57 -34.83
CA GLU A 49 13.88 -30.98 -33.47
C GLU A 49 15.34 -31.48 -33.46
N ASN A 50 16.14 -31.18 -32.42
CA ASN A 50 16.64 -32.16 -31.45
C ASN A 50 17.63 -31.55 -30.41
N GLU A 51 17.37 -31.87 -29.13
CA GLU A 51 18.26 -32.13 -27.97
C GLU A 51 19.63 -31.42 -27.80
N GLU A 52 19.84 -30.68 -26.68
CA GLU A 52 20.34 -31.21 -25.39
C GLU A 52 20.97 -30.09 -24.51
N SER A 53 20.76 -30.19 -23.19
CA SER A 53 21.55 -29.59 -22.09
C SER A 53 21.61 -28.06 -21.93
N ALA A 54 20.82 -27.55 -20.98
CA ALA A 54 21.35 -26.75 -19.87
C ALA A 54 20.29 -26.61 -18.77
N THR A 55 20.59 -27.14 -17.58
CA THR A 55 19.91 -26.78 -16.33
C THR A 55 20.20 -25.31 -16.04
N THR A 56 19.41 -24.43 -16.62
CA THR A 56 19.25 -23.05 -16.16
C THR A 56 17.95 -22.99 -15.39
N VAL A 57 18.08 -22.65 -14.11
CA VAL A 57 17.02 -22.08 -13.29
C VAL A 57 16.51 -20.86 -14.05
N THR A 58 15.54 -21.08 -14.92
CA THR A 58 14.67 -20.03 -15.42
C THR A 58 13.86 -19.63 -14.21
N GLN A 59 14.31 -18.55 -13.57
CA GLN A 59 13.50 -17.83 -12.61
C GLN A 59 12.16 -17.56 -13.30
N ASP A 60 11.16 -18.21 -12.73
CA ASP A 60 9.77 -18.32 -13.09
C ASP A 60 9.13 -16.91 -13.22
N THR A 61 9.40 -16.22 -14.33
CA THR A 61 8.70 -14.99 -14.75
C THR A 61 7.70 -15.28 -15.87
N GLN A 62 7.54 -16.54 -16.27
CA GLN A 62 6.65 -16.96 -17.35
C GLN A 62 5.44 -17.75 -16.85
N SER A 63 4.77 -17.26 -15.81
CA SER A 63 3.32 -17.29 -15.71
C SER A 63 2.92 -16.59 -14.42
N LEU A 64 2.82 -15.26 -14.44
CA LEU A 64 1.85 -14.60 -13.58
C LEU A 64 0.49 -15.20 -13.97
N SER A 65 0.03 -16.15 -13.19
CA SER A 65 -1.07 -17.05 -13.53
C SER A 65 -2.33 -16.27 -13.91
N ARG A 66 -2.65 -16.21 -15.22
CA ARG A 66 -4.01 -16.38 -15.77
C ARG A 66 -5.17 -15.60 -15.10
N GLY A 67 -4.89 -14.51 -14.41
CA GLY A 67 -5.87 -13.66 -13.76
C GLY A 67 -6.10 -12.43 -14.62
N ASN A 68 -7.26 -12.36 -15.27
CA ASN A 68 -7.71 -11.20 -16.05
C ASN A 68 -7.26 -9.88 -15.37
N MET A 69 -6.49 -9.01 -16.04
CA MET A 69 -6.03 -7.75 -15.45
C MET A 69 -7.18 -6.90 -14.90
N LEU A 70 -8.38 -7.04 -15.48
CA LEU A 70 -9.59 -6.41 -14.95
C LEU A 70 -10.00 -6.97 -13.57
N ASN A 71 -9.78 -8.25 -13.29
CA ASN A 71 -9.96 -8.82 -11.95
C ASN A 71 -8.94 -8.24 -10.99
N ILE A 72 -7.66 -8.12 -11.38
CA ILE A 72 -6.62 -7.51 -10.55
C ILE A 72 -7.01 -6.06 -10.21
N ALA A 73 -7.28 -5.23 -11.23
CA ALA A 73 -7.66 -3.83 -11.03
C ALA A 73 -8.94 -3.68 -10.19
N ARG A 74 -9.97 -4.49 -10.47
CA ARG A 74 -11.22 -4.50 -9.67
C ARG A 74 -10.95 -4.90 -8.23
N ASP A 75 -10.16 -5.94 -8.01
CA ASP A 75 -9.92 -6.48 -6.68
C ASP A 75 -9.02 -5.55 -5.86
N ILE A 76 -8.06 -4.88 -6.49
CA ILE A 76 -7.29 -3.80 -5.86
C ILE A 76 -8.22 -2.65 -5.46
N ALA A 77 -9.10 -2.19 -6.37
CA ALA A 77 -10.05 -1.13 -6.06
C ALA A 77 -10.99 -1.52 -4.91
N LYS A 78 -11.48 -2.77 -4.92
CA LYS A 78 -12.34 -3.30 -3.85
C LYS A 78 -11.60 -3.35 -2.51
N LEU A 79 -10.37 -3.87 -2.50
CA LEU A 79 -9.55 -3.93 -1.28
C LEU A 79 -9.28 -2.50 -0.77
N GLN A 80 -8.89 -1.57 -1.63
CA GLN A 80 -8.68 -0.16 -1.25
C GLN A 80 -9.95 0.47 -0.67
N ILE A 81 -11.09 0.39 -1.36
CA ILE A 81 -12.35 0.99 -0.89
C ILE A 81 -12.76 0.46 0.50
N GLU A 82 -12.60 -0.84 0.74
CA GLU A 82 -13.01 -1.46 2.01
C GLU A 82 -11.99 -1.26 3.15
N THR A 83 -10.76 -0.84 2.85
CA THR A 83 -9.67 -0.79 3.85
C THR A 83 -8.96 0.55 4.00
N ASP A 84 -9.20 1.53 3.12
CA ASP A 84 -8.48 2.83 3.11
C ASP A 84 -8.57 3.58 4.44
N ASP A 85 -9.77 3.66 5.00
CA ASP A 85 -10.00 4.29 6.30
C ASP A 85 -9.18 3.61 7.41
N TYR A 86 -9.14 2.27 7.40
CA TYR A 86 -8.39 1.51 8.40
C TYR A 86 -6.88 1.71 8.31
N VAL A 87 -6.31 1.89 7.12
CA VAL A 87 -4.87 2.17 6.98
C VAL A 87 -4.52 3.51 7.63
N THR A 88 -5.35 4.52 7.39
CA THR A 88 -5.18 5.86 7.98
C THR A 88 -5.33 5.82 9.49
N LEU A 89 -6.39 5.16 9.97
CA LEU A 89 -6.67 5.00 11.40
C LEU A 89 -5.55 4.22 12.11
N LEU A 90 -5.09 3.12 11.54
CA LEU A 90 -4.01 2.32 12.13
C LEU A 90 -2.68 3.08 12.22
N LYS A 91 -2.36 3.92 11.24
CA LYS A 91 -1.18 4.80 11.32
C LYS A 91 -1.30 5.83 12.45
N GLN A 92 -2.49 6.40 12.62
CA GLN A 92 -2.77 7.31 13.73
C GLN A 92 -2.68 6.57 15.08
N SER A 93 -3.25 5.38 15.18
CA SER A 93 -3.22 4.55 16.38
C SER A 93 -1.81 4.07 16.73
N GLN A 94 -0.98 3.74 15.75
CA GLN A 94 0.44 3.45 15.96
C GLN A 94 1.14 4.64 16.63
N THR A 95 0.97 5.84 16.07
CA THR A 95 1.56 7.09 16.59
C THR A 95 1.07 7.37 18.00
N ASN A 96 -0.24 7.30 18.23
CA ASN A 96 -0.87 7.53 19.53
C ASN A 96 -0.39 6.53 20.58
N LEU A 97 -0.24 5.25 20.19
CA LEU A 97 0.26 4.20 21.05
C LEU A 97 1.72 4.48 21.45
N GLN A 98 2.59 4.78 20.48
CA GLN A 98 3.99 5.13 20.73
C GLN A 98 4.13 6.32 21.68
N GLN A 99 3.30 7.35 21.50
CA GLN A 99 3.29 8.52 22.38
C GLN A 99 2.85 8.16 23.80
N ALA A 100 1.76 7.39 23.95
CA ALA A 100 1.25 6.98 25.25
C ALA A 100 2.27 6.16 26.07
N ILE A 101 3.05 5.31 25.38
CA ILE A 101 4.15 4.55 25.97
C ILE A 101 5.27 5.47 26.44
N GLN A 102 5.69 6.42 25.60
CA GLN A 102 6.75 7.38 25.92
C GLN A 102 6.40 8.27 27.12
N ASP A 103 5.16 8.75 27.16
CA ASP A 103 4.65 9.61 28.22
C ASP A 103 4.37 8.84 29.52
N LYS A 104 4.45 7.51 29.50
CA LYS A 104 4.11 6.61 30.62
C LYS A 104 2.72 6.89 31.19
N ASN A 105 1.81 7.37 30.35
CA ASN A 105 0.46 7.74 30.75
C ASN A 105 -0.47 6.53 30.59
N VAL A 106 -0.80 5.89 31.71
CA VAL A 106 -1.62 4.67 31.74
C VAL A 106 -3.03 4.90 31.21
N GLN A 107 -3.65 6.05 31.47
CA GLN A 107 -5.00 6.34 30.96
C GLN A 107 -4.99 6.52 29.44
N THR A 108 -4.04 7.29 28.93
CA THR A 108 -3.87 7.45 27.48
C THR A 108 -3.56 6.11 26.83
N LEU A 109 -2.68 5.31 27.44
CA LEU A 109 -2.33 3.97 26.94
C LEU A 109 -3.55 3.05 26.85
N GLN A 110 -4.42 3.05 27.87
CA GLN A 110 -5.64 2.25 27.86
C GLN A 110 -6.59 2.70 26.74
N SER A 111 -6.79 4.00 26.57
CA SER A 111 -7.65 4.54 25.51
C SER A 111 -7.10 4.22 24.12
N THR A 112 -5.80 4.41 23.88
CA THR A 112 -5.19 4.17 22.57
C THR A 112 -5.14 2.68 22.23
N THR A 113 -4.93 1.83 23.23
CA THR A 113 -5.02 0.37 23.10
C THR A 113 -6.45 -0.07 22.73
N ALA A 114 -7.48 0.51 23.35
CA ALA A 114 -8.87 0.21 23.03
C ALA A 114 -9.24 0.63 21.61
N THR A 115 -8.86 1.86 21.20
CA THR A 115 -9.05 2.35 19.84
C THR A 115 -8.33 1.46 18.82
N LEU A 116 -7.05 1.14 19.06
CA LEU A 116 -6.29 0.24 18.20
C LEU A 116 -6.95 -1.14 18.08
N SER A 117 -7.42 -1.72 19.18
CA SER A 117 -8.11 -3.01 19.16
C SER A 117 -9.37 -2.96 18.29
N GLN A 118 -10.17 -1.89 18.39
CA GLN A 118 -11.36 -1.72 17.56
C GLN A 118 -11.01 -1.61 16.08
N GLU A 119 -9.99 -0.82 15.73
CA GLU A 119 -9.56 -0.63 14.34
C GLU A 119 -8.99 -1.91 13.72
N LEU A 120 -8.20 -2.67 14.48
CA LEU A 120 -7.65 -3.95 14.03
C LEU A 120 -8.75 -5.00 13.80
N ASN A 121 -9.76 -5.06 14.68
CA ASN A 121 -10.92 -5.93 14.47
C ASN A 121 -11.74 -5.50 13.25
N GLY A 122 -12.01 -4.20 13.09
CA GLY A 122 -12.71 -3.68 11.91
C GLY A 122 -11.97 -3.99 10.61
N LEU A 123 -10.65 -3.82 10.58
CA LEU A 123 -9.82 -4.23 9.45
C LEU A 123 -9.90 -5.75 9.21
N HIS A 124 -9.88 -6.55 10.27
CA HIS A 124 -9.98 -8.02 10.16
C HIS A 124 -11.27 -8.42 9.46
N ASP A 125 -12.39 -7.88 9.91
CA ASP A 125 -13.71 -8.19 9.36
C ASP A 125 -13.84 -7.72 7.90
N ALA A 126 -13.34 -6.52 7.60
CA ALA A 126 -13.29 -6.00 6.23
C ALA A 126 -12.48 -6.94 5.31
N LEU A 127 -11.29 -7.36 5.74
CA LEU A 127 -10.43 -8.27 4.97
C LEU A 127 -11.05 -9.68 4.81
N LEU A 128 -11.83 -10.17 5.77
CA LEU A 128 -12.54 -11.44 5.62
C LEU A 128 -13.75 -11.35 4.70
N ALA A 129 -14.44 -10.21 4.67
CA ALA A 129 -15.60 -9.97 3.82
C ALA A 129 -15.23 -9.84 2.32
N LEU A 130 -13.97 -9.54 2.02
CA LEU A 130 -13.47 -9.42 0.64
C LEU A 130 -13.53 -10.76 -0.11
N ASN A 131 -14.48 -10.84 -1.05
CA ASN A 131 -14.47 -11.85 -2.10
C ASN A 131 -13.63 -11.37 -3.29
N LEU A 132 -12.38 -11.84 -3.39
CA LEU A 132 -11.42 -11.52 -4.46
C LEU A 132 -11.32 -12.67 -5.47
N LYS A 133 -10.96 -12.35 -6.71
CA LYS A 133 -10.73 -13.30 -7.81
C LYS A 133 -9.26 -13.37 -8.24
N SER A 134 -8.49 -12.30 -8.05
CA SER A 134 -7.05 -12.26 -8.32
C SER A 134 -6.29 -12.94 -7.19
N THR A 135 -5.43 -13.89 -7.55
CA THR A 135 -4.53 -14.56 -6.62
C THR A 135 -3.51 -13.59 -6.03
N GLU A 136 -3.03 -12.64 -6.84
CA GLU A 136 -2.05 -11.62 -6.45
C GLU A 136 -2.61 -10.71 -5.35
N VAL A 137 -3.84 -10.22 -5.54
CA VAL A 137 -4.51 -9.38 -4.55
C VAL A 137 -4.91 -10.21 -3.32
N ASP A 138 -5.31 -11.48 -3.50
CA ASP A 138 -5.61 -12.37 -2.39
C ASP A 138 -4.38 -12.66 -1.51
N GLN A 139 -3.20 -12.85 -2.10
CA GLN A 139 -1.95 -13.00 -1.35
C GLN A 139 -1.66 -11.77 -0.48
N ILE A 140 -1.91 -10.56 -1.00
CA ILE A 140 -1.77 -9.34 -0.22
C ILE A 140 -2.80 -9.30 0.92
N ARG A 141 -4.06 -9.64 0.66
CA ARG A 141 -5.09 -9.75 1.69
C ARG A 141 -4.70 -10.74 2.80
N GLN A 142 -4.10 -11.88 2.46
CA GLN A 142 -3.61 -12.85 3.45
C GLN A 142 -2.45 -12.29 4.28
N SER A 143 -1.52 -11.56 3.66
CA SER A 143 -0.43 -10.89 4.37
C SER A 143 -0.95 -9.84 5.35
N LEU A 144 -1.93 -9.03 4.92
CA LEU A 144 -2.63 -8.06 5.76
C LEU A 144 -3.34 -8.74 6.94
N LEU A 145 -4.08 -9.83 6.68
CA LEU A 145 -4.74 -10.62 7.73
C LEU A 145 -3.74 -11.15 8.76
N SER A 146 -2.61 -11.69 8.30
CA SER A 146 -1.56 -12.20 9.18
C SER A 146 -0.93 -11.12 10.05
N ALA A 147 -0.57 -9.97 9.46
CA ALA A 147 0.01 -8.85 10.19
C ALA A 147 -0.99 -8.27 11.20
N ASN A 148 -2.24 -8.11 10.78
CA ASN A 148 -3.33 -7.65 11.64
C ASN A 148 -3.57 -8.61 12.81
N GLN A 149 -3.59 -9.93 12.57
CA GLN A 149 -3.74 -10.93 13.62
C GLN A 149 -2.57 -10.91 14.62
N GLN A 150 -1.35 -10.68 14.14
CA GLN A 150 -0.19 -10.55 15.03
C GLN A 150 -0.28 -9.31 15.92
N LEU A 151 -0.84 -8.20 15.41
CA LEU A 151 -1.15 -7.01 16.21
C LEU A 151 -2.29 -7.28 17.20
N LEU A 152 -3.38 -7.92 16.78
CA LEU A 152 -4.47 -8.33 17.68
C LEU A 152 -3.98 -9.19 18.84
N ASN A 153 -2.99 -10.06 18.59
CA ASN A 153 -2.40 -10.96 19.58
C ASN A 153 -1.38 -10.30 20.53
N MET A 154 -1.16 -8.98 20.43
CA MET A 154 -0.21 -8.30 21.29
C MET A 154 -0.65 -8.34 22.77
N PRO A 155 0.28 -8.55 23.72
CA PRO A 155 -0.05 -8.58 25.14
C PRO A 155 -0.76 -7.31 25.63
N LEU A 156 -0.40 -6.16 25.06
CA LEU A 156 -0.96 -4.87 25.43
C LEU A 156 -2.48 -4.80 25.20
N LEU A 157 -2.97 -5.33 24.08
CA LEU A 157 -4.40 -5.36 23.76
C LEU A 157 -5.20 -6.30 24.69
N HIS A 158 -4.51 -7.18 25.41
CA HIS A 158 -5.07 -8.11 26.38
C HIS A 158 -4.89 -7.66 27.83
N GLY A 159 -4.59 -6.37 28.04
CA GLY A 159 -4.48 -5.78 29.38
C GLY A 159 -3.14 -6.00 30.07
N GLN A 160 -2.10 -6.47 29.35
CA GLN A 160 -0.75 -6.50 29.91
C GLN A 160 -0.20 -5.08 30.05
N THR A 161 -0.03 -4.64 31.30
CA THR A 161 0.50 -3.30 31.62
C THR A 161 2.02 -3.28 31.82
N ASP A 162 2.68 -4.45 31.83
CA ASP A 162 4.12 -4.57 31.98
C ASP A 162 4.81 -4.33 30.63
N LEU A 163 5.17 -3.07 30.38
CA LEU A 163 5.78 -2.62 29.13
C LEU A 163 7.14 -3.28 28.85
N SER A 164 7.82 -3.80 29.88
CA SER A 164 9.11 -4.50 29.71
C SER A 164 8.99 -5.85 29.01
N LYS A 165 7.78 -6.42 28.98
CA LYS A 165 7.46 -7.69 28.31
C LYS A 165 6.92 -7.51 26.90
N ILE A 166 6.82 -6.27 26.43
CA ILE A 166 6.29 -5.94 25.11
C ILE A 166 7.45 -5.77 24.14
N ASP A 167 7.44 -6.55 23.07
CA ASP A 167 8.38 -6.41 21.96
C ASP A 167 7.88 -5.34 20.97
N PHE A 168 8.21 -4.08 21.24
CA PHE A 168 7.81 -2.95 20.39
C PHE A 168 8.36 -3.04 18.96
N ALA A 169 9.52 -3.66 18.76
CA ALA A 169 10.09 -3.86 17.42
C ALA A 169 9.21 -4.81 16.60
N LYS A 170 8.65 -5.85 17.24
CA LYS A 170 7.67 -6.72 16.58
C LYS A 170 6.38 -5.98 16.22
N ILE A 171 5.89 -5.10 17.08
CA ILE A 171 4.71 -4.25 16.82
C ILE A 171 4.95 -3.39 15.57
N GLU A 172 6.04 -2.63 15.58
CA GLU A 172 6.42 -1.74 14.48
C GLU A 172 6.57 -2.51 13.16
N LYS A 173 7.19 -3.70 13.21
CA LYS A 173 7.31 -4.56 12.04
C LYS A 173 5.96 -4.90 11.42
N GLN A 174 4.94 -5.23 12.20
CA GLN A 174 3.63 -5.58 11.65
C GLN A 174 2.92 -4.36 11.03
N PHE A 175 3.01 -3.19 11.67
CA PHE A 175 2.51 -1.95 11.06
C PHE A 175 3.24 -1.62 9.74
N ASN A 176 4.55 -1.86 9.68
CA ASN A 176 5.32 -1.69 8.46
C ASN A 176 4.94 -2.72 7.39
N THR A 177 4.63 -3.96 7.77
CA THR A 177 4.11 -4.97 6.83
C THR A 177 2.80 -4.49 6.20
N ILE A 178 1.85 -4.00 7.01
CA ILE A 178 0.57 -3.45 6.50
C ILE A 178 0.83 -2.29 5.53
N GLN A 179 1.71 -1.35 5.87
CA GLN A 179 2.06 -0.23 4.99
C GLN A 179 2.71 -0.68 3.68
N MET A 180 3.66 -1.61 3.74
CA MET A 180 4.34 -2.13 2.55
C MET A 180 3.39 -2.91 1.65
N ASP A 181 2.44 -3.64 2.21
CA ASP A 181 1.43 -4.36 1.45
C ASP A 181 0.47 -3.40 0.73
N MET A 182 0.13 -2.26 1.34
CA MET A 182 -0.60 -1.18 0.67
C MET A 182 0.20 -0.56 -0.48
N VAL A 183 1.52 -0.38 -0.32
CA VAL A 183 2.39 0.06 -1.42
C VAL A 183 2.43 -0.99 -2.53
N LYS A 184 2.53 -2.28 -2.21
CA LYS A 184 2.49 -3.36 -3.21
C LYS A 184 1.21 -3.32 -4.05
N LEU A 185 0.05 -3.06 -3.42
CA LEU A 185 -1.20 -2.88 -4.15
C LEU A 185 -1.12 -1.73 -5.16
N ALA A 186 -0.59 -0.58 -4.75
CA ALA A 186 -0.40 0.55 -5.65
C ALA A 186 0.57 0.21 -6.80
N THR A 187 1.62 -0.55 -6.52
CA THR A 187 2.56 -0.99 -7.57
C THR A 187 1.96 -2.00 -8.53
N LEU A 188 1.02 -2.87 -8.11
CA LEU A 188 0.31 -3.76 -9.02
C LEU A 188 -0.58 -2.98 -10.01
N VAL A 189 -1.12 -1.83 -9.60
CA VAL A 189 -1.86 -0.92 -10.50
C VAL A 189 -0.93 -0.29 -11.54
N LEU A 190 0.31 0.05 -11.15
CA LEU A 190 1.25 0.82 -11.96
C LEU A 190 2.19 -0.07 -12.82
N GLY A 191 2.61 -1.22 -12.30
CA GLY A 191 3.63 -2.10 -12.84
C GLY A 191 3.18 -2.97 -14.02
N ASN A 192 1.87 -3.19 -14.19
CA ASN A 192 1.34 -3.88 -15.36
C ASN A 192 1.40 -3.05 -16.65
N LYS A 193 1.90 -1.81 -16.60
CA LYS A 193 2.10 -0.95 -17.78
C LYS A 193 3.50 -1.08 -18.40
N ALA A 194 4.46 -1.68 -17.69
CA ALA A 194 5.87 -1.66 -18.09
C ALA A 194 6.32 -2.82 -19.01
N GLU A 195 5.48 -3.83 -19.27
CA GLU A 195 5.81 -4.95 -20.16
C GLU A 195 5.36 -4.77 -21.63
N THR A 196 4.69 -3.65 -21.96
CA THR A 196 4.21 -3.38 -23.33
C THR A 196 5.10 -2.45 -24.16
N GLU A 197 6.24 -2.00 -23.63
CA GLU A 197 7.23 -1.23 -24.39
C GLU A 197 8.58 -1.96 -24.45
N GLN A 198 8.56 -3.18 -24.98
CA GLN A 198 9.77 -3.72 -25.61
C GLN A 198 9.74 -3.26 -27.08
N PRO A 199 10.65 -2.37 -27.51
CA PRO A 199 10.75 -2.04 -28.93
C PRO A 199 11.14 -3.32 -29.66
N ALA A 200 10.30 -3.73 -30.61
CA ALA A 200 10.69 -4.68 -31.63
C ALA A 200 11.97 -4.15 -32.29
N SER A 201 12.97 -5.03 -32.37
CA SER A 201 14.31 -4.79 -32.90
C SER A 201 14.32 -4.16 -34.28
#